data_AF-A0A0J8TVJ6-F1
#
_entry.id   AF-A0A0J8TVJ6-F1
#
_cell.length_a   1.000
_cell.length_b   1.000
_cell.length_c   1.000
_cell.angle_alpha   90.00
_cell.angle_beta   90.00
_cell.angle_gamma   90.00
#
_symmetry.space_group_name_H-M   'P 1'
#
loop_
_entity.id
_entity.type
_entity.pdbx_description
1 polymer ?
#
loop_
_entity_poly.entity_id
_entity_poly.type
_entity_poly.pdbx_seq_one_letter_code
_entity_poly.pdbx_strand_id
1 'polypeptide(L)'
;MAVPSVLATRSTPWRHLYRSLLRECTYLPDPIASGYMHNYIRSGFRESVSEHKIRGLKPIQKLHRHRRFRKLLSLLHRANQGYLKSLQRVLFLSYGRIGKRRNFLMRPLLGDQKKIETYDDDWEPPSALLTLCSSNATGAGMGSPSRPSFWEGTVERS
;
A
#
# COMPACT_ATOMS: atom_id res chain seq x y z
N MET A 1 28.86 17.89 -39.23
CA MET A 1 29.78 17.64 -38.09
C MET A 1 29.12 18.25 -36.85
N ALA A 2 28.81 17.57 -35.75
CA ALA A 2 29.21 16.27 -35.25
C ALA A 2 27.98 15.57 -34.62
N VAL A 3 27.71 14.32 -35.03
CA VAL A 3 26.94 13.39 -34.21
C VAL A 3 27.97 12.48 -33.54
N PRO A 4 28.16 12.60 -32.22
CA PRO A 4 28.62 11.43 -31.48
C PRO A 4 27.98 11.35 -30.10
N SER A 5 27.00 10.45 -29.96
CA SER A 5 26.90 9.66 -28.73
C SER A 5 26.25 8.32 -29.03
N VAL A 6 26.97 7.48 -29.77
CA VAL A 6 26.70 6.04 -29.95
C VAL A 6 26.78 5.26 -28.61
N LEU A 7 26.87 5.97 -27.47
CA LEU A 7 26.82 5.46 -26.09
C LEU A 7 25.63 5.98 -25.26
N ALA A 8 24.59 6.57 -25.88
CA ALA A 8 23.32 6.90 -25.19
C ALA A 8 22.49 5.65 -24.81
N THR A 9 23.11 4.48 -24.75
CA THR A 9 22.57 3.22 -24.22
C THR A 9 22.63 3.12 -22.69
N ARG A 10 22.85 4.23 -21.97
CA ARG A 10 22.40 4.31 -20.56
C ARG A 10 20.89 4.46 -20.54
N SER A 11 20.19 3.36 -20.80
CA SER A 11 18.79 3.33 -20.40
C SER A 11 18.71 3.64 -18.91
N THR A 12 18.15 4.79 -18.58
CA THR A 12 17.61 5.02 -17.24
C THR A 12 16.67 3.86 -16.92
N PRO A 13 16.93 3.05 -15.88
CA PRO A 13 16.18 1.81 -15.61
C PRO A 13 14.66 2.02 -15.57
N TRP A 14 14.25 3.23 -15.21
CA TRP A 14 12.86 3.70 -15.21
C TRP A 14 12.20 3.73 -16.59
N ARG A 15 12.89 4.14 -17.66
CA ARG A 15 12.32 4.23 -19.02
C ARG A 15 12.05 2.84 -19.60
N HIS A 16 12.99 1.91 -19.43
CA HIS A 16 12.77 0.51 -19.84
C HIS A 16 11.64 -0.11 -19.03
N LEU A 17 11.64 0.06 -17.70
CA LEU A 17 10.58 -0.48 -16.85
C LEU A 17 9.20 0.06 -17.22
N TYR A 18 9.11 1.37 -17.52
CA TYR A 18 7.88 2.00 -18.00
C TYR A 18 7.40 1.38 -19.32
N ARG A 19 8.29 1.26 -20.32
CA ARG A 19 7.94 0.68 -21.63
C ARG A 19 7.54 -0.79 -21.52
N SER A 20 8.25 -1.59 -20.74
CA SER A 20 7.88 -2.98 -20.49
C SER A 20 6.49 -3.10 -19.87
N LEU A 21 6.17 -2.25 -18.87
CA LEU A 21 4.85 -2.22 -18.26
C LEU A 21 3.74 -1.88 -19.26
N LEU A 22 3.94 -0.84 -20.08
CA LEU A 22 2.95 -0.46 -21.09
C LEU A 22 2.73 -1.56 -22.14
N ARG A 23 3.81 -2.24 -22.55
CA ARG A 23 3.72 -3.39 -23.46
C ARG A 23 2.91 -4.52 -22.86
N GLU A 24 3.20 -4.91 -21.61
CA GLU A 24 2.44 -5.96 -20.92
C GLU A 24 0.97 -5.58 -20.73
N CYS A 25 0.63 -4.30 -20.52
CA CYS A 25 -0.78 -3.88 -20.49
C CYS A 25 -1.51 -4.11 -21.81
N THR A 26 -0.80 -4.01 -22.93
CA THR A 26 -1.39 -4.17 -24.27
C THR A 26 -1.76 -5.63 -24.56
N TYR A 27 -1.12 -6.59 -23.88
CA TYR A 27 -1.38 -8.02 -24.03
C TYR A 27 -2.51 -8.56 -23.14
N LEU A 28 -3.09 -7.73 -22.27
CA LEU A 28 -4.19 -8.17 -21.43
C LEU A 28 -5.42 -8.52 -22.30
N PRO A 29 -6.12 -9.63 -21.99
CA PRO A 29 -7.26 -10.07 -22.79
C PRO A 29 -8.50 -9.18 -22.63
N ASP A 30 -8.64 -8.46 -21.50
CA ASP A 30 -9.76 -7.55 -21.24
C ASP A 30 -9.37 -6.10 -21.58
N PRO A 31 -10.07 -5.43 -22.53
CA PRO A 31 -9.77 -4.05 -22.91
C PRO A 31 -10.00 -3.05 -21.77
N ILE A 32 -10.96 -3.31 -20.88
CA ILE A 32 -11.24 -2.44 -19.73
C ILE A 32 -10.07 -2.50 -18.74
N ALA A 33 -9.59 -3.71 -18.44
CA ALA A 33 -8.40 -3.90 -17.63
C ALA A 33 -7.14 -3.29 -18.25
N SER A 34 -6.95 -3.44 -19.56
CA SER A 34 -5.84 -2.83 -20.30
C SER A 34 -5.83 -1.31 -20.15
N GLY A 35 -6.95 -0.65 -20.46
CA GLY A 35 -7.08 0.81 -20.36
C GLY A 35 -6.90 1.32 -18.94
N TYR A 36 -7.49 0.63 -17.95
CA TYR A 36 -7.30 0.98 -16.54
C TYR A 36 -5.84 0.85 -16.11
N MET A 37 -5.18 -0.27 -16.40
CA MET A 37 -3.79 -0.50 -15.99
C MET A 37 -2.82 0.47 -16.67
N HIS A 38 -3.06 0.78 -17.94
CA HIS A 38 -2.31 1.79 -18.67
C HIS A 38 -2.35 3.16 -17.96
N ASN A 39 -3.54 3.61 -17.56
CA ASN A 39 -3.74 4.86 -16.82
C ASN A 39 -3.17 4.80 -15.39
N TYR A 40 -3.30 3.66 -14.72
CA TYR A 40 -2.73 3.40 -13.40
C TYR A 40 -1.19 3.50 -13.41
N ILE A 41 -0.54 2.91 -14.40
CA ILE A 41 0.92 2.98 -14.57
C ILE A 41 1.35 4.38 -14.95
N ARG A 42 0.66 5.04 -15.88
CA ARG A 42 0.97 6.42 -16.30
C ARG A 42 0.90 7.39 -15.13
N SER A 43 -0.18 7.39 -14.37
CA SER A 43 -0.34 8.24 -13.18
C SER A 43 0.73 7.93 -12.13
N GLY A 44 0.96 6.64 -11.83
CA GLY A 44 1.98 6.20 -10.88
C GLY A 44 3.40 6.64 -11.26
N PHE A 45 3.79 6.50 -12.53
CA PHE A 45 5.10 6.95 -13.01
C PHE A 45 5.23 8.47 -13.01
N ARG A 46 4.23 9.22 -13.50
CA ARG A 46 4.28 10.69 -13.51
C ARG A 46 4.44 11.26 -12.10
N GLU A 47 3.76 10.65 -11.12
CA GLU A 47 3.85 11.09 -9.73
C GLU A 47 5.17 10.70 -9.05
N SER A 48 5.67 9.49 -9.35
CA SER A 48 6.80 8.87 -8.63
C SER A 48 8.16 9.11 -9.29
N VAL A 49 8.18 9.42 -10.58
CA VAL A 49 9.36 9.40 -11.47
C VAL A 49 9.48 10.73 -12.22
N SER A 50 9.22 11.86 -11.54
CA SER A 50 9.64 13.17 -12.06
C SER A 50 11.13 13.37 -11.78
N GLU A 51 11.84 13.98 -12.74
CA GLU A 51 13.30 14.07 -12.68
C GLU A 51 13.79 14.82 -11.43
N HIS A 52 13.10 15.90 -11.05
CA HIS A 52 13.35 16.65 -9.82
C HIS A 52 13.14 15.80 -8.56
N LYS A 53 12.06 15.01 -8.49
CA LYS A 53 11.80 14.13 -7.34
C LYS A 53 12.87 13.04 -7.23
N ILE A 54 13.24 12.40 -8.34
CA ILE A 54 14.24 11.32 -8.30
C ILE A 54 15.59 11.85 -7.84
N ARG A 55 16.02 13.04 -8.29
CA ARG A 55 17.30 13.61 -7.85
C ARG A 55 17.34 13.82 -6.33
N GLY A 56 16.28 14.38 -5.74
CA GLY A 56 16.19 14.61 -4.29
C GLY A 56 15.91 13.37 -3.41
N LEU A 57 15.70 12.20 -4.02
CA LEU A 57 15.34 10.99 -3.28
C LEU A 57 16.55 10.24 -2.72
N LYS A 58 16.45 9.80 -1.45
CA LYS A 58 17.41 8.87 -0.83
C LYS A 58 17.49 7.54 -1.62
N PRO A 59 18.66 6.88 -1.70
CA PRO A 59 18.83 5.63 -2.45
C PRO A 59 17.81 4.53 -2.10
N ILE A 60 17.50 4.36 -0.82
CA ILE A 60 16.51 3.38 -0.32
C ILE A 60 15.12 3.65 -0.91
N GLN A 61 14.72 4.92 -1.00
CA GLN A 61 13.41 5.30 -1.56
C GLN A 61 13.34 5.05 -3.07
N LYS A 62 14.44 5.28 -3.79
CA LYS A 62 14.57 4.93 -5.22
C LYS A 62 14.39 3.42 -5.42
N LEU A 63 15.06 2.63 -4.60
CA LEU A 63 14.97 1.16 -4.64
C LEU A 63 13.55 0.68 -4.33
N HIS A 64 12.90 1.22 -3.30
CA HIS A 64 11.53 0.85 -2.94
C HIS A 64 10.55 1.11 -4.08
N ARG A 65 10.62 2.31 -4.70
CA ARG A 65 9.81 2.65 -5.88
C ARG A 65 10.10 1.69 -7.05
N HIS A 66 11.37 1.40 -7.32
CA HIS A 66 11.76 0.52 -8.41
C HIS A 66 11.23 -0.90 -8.20
N ARG A 67 11.37 -1.44 -6.97
CA ARG A 67 10.82 -2.74 -6.58
C ARG A 67 9.30 -2.79 -6.73
N ARG A 68 8.58 -1.72 -6.36
CA ARG A 68 7.12 -1.64 -6.54
C ARG A 68 6.72 -1.82 -8.02
N PHE A 69 7.37 -1.10 -8.94
CA PHE A 69 7.05 -1.23 -10.37
C PHE A 69 7.51 -2.57 -10.97
N ARG A 70 8.62 -3.14 -10.50
CA ARG A 70 9.00 -4.51 -10.89
C ARG A 70 7.98 -5.55 -10.42
N LYS A 71 7.46 -5.44 -9.21
CA LYS A 71 6.37 -6.31 -8.72
C LYS A 71 5.12 -6.17 -9.60
N LEU A 72 4.78 -4.95 -10.01
CA LEU A 72 3.68 -4.71 -10.93
C LEU A 72 3.94 -5.35 -12.32
N LEU A 73 5.17 -5.26 -12.82
CA LEU A 73 5.57 -5.89 -14.07
C LEU A 73 5.43 -7.42 -13.99
N SER A 74 5.94 -8.04 -12.94
CA SER A 74 5.80 -9.47 -12.72
C SER A 74 4.34 -9.91 -12.59
N LEU A 75 3.49 -9.06 -12.00
CA LEU A 75 2.05 -9.33 -11.89
C LEU A 75 1.37 -9.30 -13.26
N LEU A 76 1.65 -8.30 -14.10
CA LEU A 76 1.09 -8.21 -15.45
C LEU A 76 1.61 -9.32 -16.36
N HIS A 77 2.92 -9.58 -16.33
CA HIS A 77 3.53 -10.66 -17.09
C HIS A 77 2.91 -12.02 -16.76
N ARG A 78 2.71 -12.33 -15.47
CA ARG A 78 2.03 -13.56 -15.05
C ARG A 78 0.54 -13.57 -15.43
N ALA A 79 -0.14 -12.43 -15.36
CA ALA A 79 -1.52 -12.36 -15.81
C ALA A 79 -1.62 -12.70 -17.31
N ASN A 80 -0.70 -12.20 -18.13
CA ASN A 80 -0.64 -12.47 -19.56
C ASN A 80 -0.24 -13.92 -19.88
N GLN A 81 0.53 -14.57 -19.00
CA GLN A 81 0.84 -16.01 -19.09
C GLN A 81 -0.32 -16.93 -18.65
N GLY A 82 -1.47 -16.39 -18.24
CA GLY A 82 -2.63 -17.18 -17.85
C GLY A 82 -2.68 -17.60 -16.37
N TYR A 83 -1.83 -17.06 -15.51
CA TYR A 83 -1.91 -17.34 -14.07
C TYR A 83 -3.18 -16.70 -13.47
N LEU A 84 -4.17 -17.52 -13.14
CA LEU A 84 -5.50 -17.10 -12.70
C LEU A 84 -5.47 -16.09 -11.54
N LYS A 85 -4.70 -16.34 -10.49
CA LYS A 85 -4.61 -15.44 -9.31
C LYS A 85 -4.11 -14.04 -9.70
N SER A 86 -3.14 -13.97 -10.62
CA SER A 86 -2.58 -12.69 -11.09
C SER A 86 -3.59 -11.95 -11.95
N LEU A 87 -4.25 -12.66 -12.87
CA LEU A 87 -5.29 -12.10 -13.73
C LEU A 87 -6.49 -11.59 -12.93
N GLN A 88 -6.99 -12.41 -11.99
CA GLN A 88 -8.09 -12.03 -11.09
C GLN A 88 -7.74 -10.76 -10.30
N ARG A 89 -6.50 -10.64 -9.83
CA ARG A 89 -6.03 -9.43 -9.13
C ARG A 89 -6.07 -8.20 -10.04
N VAL A 90 -5.67 -8.33 -11.31
CA VAL A 90 -5.75 -7.26 -12.31
C VAL A 90 -7.21 -6.81 -12.51
N LEU A 91 -8.11 -7.78 -12.72
CA LEU A 91 -9.54 -7.51 -12.92
C LEU A 91 -10.16 -6.84 -11.68
N PHE A 92 -9.86 -7.33 -10.47
CA PHE A 92 -10.38 -6.72 -9.25
C PHE A 92 -9.93 -5.28 -9.06
N LEU A 93 -8.74 -4.92 -9.53
CA LEU A 93 -8.28 -3.54 -9.54
C LEU A 93 -9.01 -2.71 -10.60
N SER A 94 -9.17 -3.21 -11.83
CA SER A 94 -9.78 -2.44 -12.91
C SER A 94 -11.27 -2.15 -12.69
N TYR A 95 -12.00 -3.16 -12.23
CA TYR A 95 -13.42 -3.04 -11.87
C TYR A 95 -13.64 -2.42 -10.49
N GLY A 96 -12.57 -1.99 -9.80
CA GLY A 96 -12.70 -1.30 -8.52
C GLY A 96 -13.30 -2.17 -7.41
N ARG A 97 -13.15 -3.49 -7.48
CA ARG A 97 -13.46 -4.39 -6.35
C ARG A 97 -12.39 -4.29 -5.25
N ILE A 98 -11.17 -3.87 -5.60
CA ILE A 98 -10.05 -3.66 -4.69
C ILE A 98 -9.35 -2.33 -5.03
N GLY A 99 -8.67 -1.74 -4.04
CA GLY A 99 -7.75 -0.62 -4.23
C GLY A 99 -8.40 0.75 -4.14
N LYS A 100 -7.76 1.77 -4.74
CA LYS A 100 -8.18 3.16 -4.60
C LYS A 100 -9.58 3.42 -5.17
N ARG A 101 -9.89 2.83 -6.34
CA ARG A 101 -11.19 2.97 -7.00
C ARG A 101 -12.33 2.43 -6.13
N ARG A 102 -12.13 1.25 -5.52
CA ARG A 102 -13.07 0.70 -4.54
C ARG A 102 -13.35 1.69 -3.43
N ASN A 103 -12.29 2.17 -2.77
CA ASN A 103 -12.44 3.08 -1.63
C ASN A 103 -13.13 4.38 -2.06
N PHE A 104 -12.84 4.90 -3.24
CA PHE A 104 -13.51 6.07 -3.79
C PHE A 104 -15.02 5.82 -4.00
N LEU A 105 -15.40 4.70 -4.59
CA LEU A 105 -16.80 4.33 -4.82
C LEU A 105 -17.57 4.01 -3.53
N MET A 106 -16.88 3.47 -2.52
CA MET A 106 -17.48 3.14 -1.23
C MET A 106 -17.70 4.36 -0.34
N ARG A 107 -16.90 5.43 -0.50
CA ARG A 107 -16.98 6.64 0.34
C ARG A 107 -18.40 7.19 0.53
N PRO A 108 -19.23 7.36 -0.52
CA PRO A 108 -20.60 7.87 -0.36
C PRO A 108 -21.52 6.93 0.43
N LEU A 109 -21.26 5.61 0.38
CA LEU A 109 -22.09 4.60 1.02
C LEU A 109 -21.74 4.39 2.50
N LEU A 110 -20.50 4.70 2.89
CA LEU A 110 -20.06 4.53 4.28
C LEU A 110 -20.64 5.61 5.22
N GLY A 111 -21.34 6.63 4.71
CA GLY A 111 -21.76 7.77 5.51
C GLY A 111 -20.57 8.48 6.19
N ASP A 112 -20.86 9.49 7.01
CA ASP A 112 -19.92 9.87 8.06
C ASP A 112 -19.89 8.70 9.04
N GLN A 113 -18.95 7.78 8.83
CA GLN A 113 -18.52 6.91 9.91
C GLN A 113 -18.09 7.87 11.00
N LYS A 114 -18.96 8.09 12.01
CA LYS A 114 -18.57 8.71 13.26
C LYS A 114 -17.25 8.05 13.60
N LYS A 115 -16.18 8.84 13.76
CA LYS A 115 -14.93 8.31 14.31
C LYS A 115 -15.38 7.40 15.45
N ILE A 116 -15.05 6.12 15.37
CA ILE A 116 -15.19 5.24 16.53
C ILE A 116 -14.56 6.07 17.63
N GLU A 117 -15.39 6.53 18.57
CA GLU A 117 -14.93 7.35 19.67
C GLU A 117 -13.79 6.53 20.23
N THR A 118 -12.59 7.11 20.11
CA THR A 118 -11.43 6.47 20.71
C THR A 118 -11.83 6.47 22.17
N TYR A 119 -11.93 5.29 22.78
CA TYR A 119 -12.27 5.14 24.17
C TYR A 119 -11.65 6.32 24.93
N ASP A 120 -12.49 7.18 25.50
CA ASP A 120 -12.01 8.36 26.23
C ASP A 120 -10.95 7.89 27.24
N ASP A 121 -10.03 8.76 27.66
CA ASP A 121 -9.01 8.36 28.63
C ASP A 121 -9.64 7.81 29.95
N ASP A 122 -10.92 8.14 30.19
CA ASP A 122 -11.77 7.65 31.28
C ASP A 122 -12.57 6.37 30.94
N TRP A 123 -12.26 5.70 29.84
CA TRP A 123 -12.93 4.46 29.46
C TRP A 123 -12.53 3.32 30.39
N GLU A 124 -13.47 2.95 31.25
CA GLU A 124 -13.36 1.73 32.04
C GLU A 124 -13.94 0.54 31.25
N PRO A 125 -13.20 -0.57 31.12
CA PRO A 125 -13.76 -1.77 30.51
C PRO A 125 -14.95 -2.26 31.36
N PRO A 126 -15.98 -2.86 30.73
CA PRO A 126 -17.12 -3.45 31.44
C PRO A 126 -16.67 -4.29 32.63
N SER A 127 -17.32 -4.13 33.79
CA SER A 127 -16.97 -4.86 35.02
C SER A 127 -16.94 -6.38 34.83
N ALA A 128 -17.76 -6.91 33.91
CA ALA A 128 -17.74 -8.31 33.48
C ALA A 128 -16.40 -8.77 32.86
N LEU A 129 -15.69 -7.88 32.15
CA LEU A 129 -14.35 -8.17 31.64
C LEU A 129 -13.30 -8.09 32.76
N LEU A 130 -13.45 -7.15 33.69
CA LEU A 130 -12.55 -7.06 34.85
C LEU A 130 -12.66 -8.29 35.75
N THR A 131 -13.87 -8.76 36.04
CA THR A 131 -14.11 -9.97 36.83
C THR A 131 -13.61 -11.24 36.14
N LEU A 132 -13.75 -11.32 34.81
CA LEU A 132 -13.23 -12.43 34.02
C LEU A 132 -11.69 -12.44 33.98
N CYS A 133 -11.07 -11.28 33.78
CA CYS A 133 -9.62 -11.14 33.80
C CYS A 133 -9.04 -11.45 35.19
N SER A 134 -9.68 -11.01 36.27
CA SER A 134 -9.27 -11.37 37.63
C SER A 134 -9.47 -12.85 37.94
N SER A 135 -10.56 -13.46 37.47
CA SER A 135 -10.83 -14.90 37.65
C SER A 135 -9.85 -15.79 36.88
N ASN A 136 -9.44 -15.36 35.68
CA ASN A 136 -8.43 -16.06 34.90
C ASN A 136 -7.02 -15.88 35.47
N ALA A 137 -6.73 -14.74 36.12
CA ALA A 137 -5.46 -14.48 36.79
C ALA A 137 -5.29 -15.32 38.07
N THR A 138 -6.38 -15.62 38.80
CA THR A 138 -6.33 -16.44 40.02
C THR A 138 -5.99 -17.91 39.79
N GLY A 139 -6.01 -18.40 38.54
CA GLY A 139 -5.56 -19.76 38.18
C GLY A 139 -4.04 -19.92 38.05
N ALA A 140 -3.29 -18.82 38.00
CA ALA A 140 -1.82 -18.82 37.96
C ALA A 140 -1.31 -18.15 39.24
N GLY A 141 -0.95 -18.95 40.24
CA GLY A 141 -0.51 -18.45 41.54
C GLY A 141 0.66 -17.48 41.44
N MET A 142 0.39 -16.19 41.66
CA MET A 142 1.35 -15.18 42.13
C MET A 142 0.58 -13.90 42.51
N GLY A 143 1.12 -13.18 43.49
CA GLY A 143 0.44 -12.16 44.29
C GLY A 143 -0.27 -11.03 43.54
N SER A 144 -1.11 -10.33 44.30
CA SER A 144 -1.90 -9.15 43.93
C SER A 144 -1.23 -8.31 42.83
N PRO A 145 -1.88 -8.09 41.67
CA PRO A 145 -1.29 -7.27 40.63
C PRO A 145 -1.25 -5.82 41.15
N SER A 146 -0.05 -5.37 41.48
CA SER A 146 0.24 -3.96 41.61
C SER A 146 -0.09 -3.30 40.27
N ARG A 147 -0.74 -2.13 40.33
CA ARG A 147 -1.11 -1.30 39.18
C ARG A 147 0.06 -1.26 38.19
N PRO A 148 -0.05 -1.78 36.96
CA PRO A 148 1.08 -1.83 36.05
C PRO A 148 1.52 -0.41 35.70
N SER A 149 2.78 -0.08 35.97
CA SER A 149 3.47 1.20 35.74
C SER A 149 3.56 1.62 34.27
N PHE A 150 2.87 0.94 33.36
CA PHE A 150 2.79 1.25 31.94
C PHE A 150 2.03 2.56 31.66
N TRP A 151 1.20 3.03 32.60
CA TRP A 151 0.41 4.26 32.46
C TRP A 151 1.02 5.50 33.13
N GLU A 152 2.17 5.38 33.81
CA GLU A 152 2.91 6.53 34.35
C GLU A 152 4.02 6.96 33.38
N GLY A 153 3.59 7.55 32.26
CA GLY A 153 4.46 8.19 31.28
C GLY A 153 4.27 9.71 31.27
N THR A 154 4.90 10.38 32.23
CA THR A 154 5.47 11.75 32.15
C THR A 154 4.65 12.83 31.42
N VAL A 155 3.83 13.52 32.20
CA VAL A 155 3.68 14.99 32.07
C VAL A 155 4.97 15.62 32.60
N GLU A 156 5.89 15.99 31.72
CA GLU A 156 6.84 17.07 31.99
C GLU A 156 6.67 18.14 30.91
N ARG A 157 6.01 19.24 31.32
CA ARG A 157 6.05 20.53 30.63
C ARG A 157 7.40 21.19 30.93
N SER A 158 8.10 21.62 29.88
CA SER A 158 8.79 22.92 29.78
C SER A 158 9.11 23.19 28.32
#